data_AF-A0A2N7XST9-F1
#
_entry.id   AF-A0A2N7XST9-F1
#
_cell.length_a   1.000
_cell.length_b   1.000
_cell.length_c   1.000
_cell.angle_alpha   90.00
_cell.angle_beta   90.00
_cell.angle_gamma   90.00
#
_symmetry.space_group_name_H-M   'P 1'
#
loop_
_entity.id
_entity.type
_entity.pdbx_description
1 polymer ?
#
loop_
_entity_poly.entity_id
_entity_poly.type
_entity_poly.pdbx_seq_one_letter_code
_entity_poly.pdbx_strand_id
1 'polypeptide(L)'
;DMDEGDYADMVEHSLVNSFIVEYREPSLHGERGKLIGACLTDQQADGLSMIYSFFDPDHGERPGLGTIIIMDHILRARAAGLPYV
;
A
#
# COMPACT_ATOMS: atom_id res chain seq x y z
N ASP A 1 -4.79 -0.12 21.05
CA ASP A 1 -3.62 -0.86 20.57
C ASP A 1 -4.09 -2.11 19.89
N MET A 2 -3.61 -2.32 18.66
CA MET A 2 -3.71 -3.60 17.95
C MET A 2 -2.36 -4.29 18.11
N ASP A 3 -2.37 -5.57 18.43
CA ASP A 3 -1.15 -6.36 18.53
C ASP A 3 -0.82 -7.09 17.21
N GLU A 4 0.32 -7.79 17.18
CA GLU A 4 0.78 -8.54 16.02
C GLU A 4 -0.20 -9.66 15.61
N GLY A 5 -0.90 -10.25 16.58
CA GLY A 5 -1.91 -11.28 16.37
C GLY A 5 -3.17 -10.70 15.71
N ASP A 6 -3.63 -9.54 16.19
CA ASP A 6 -4.76 -8.83 15.58
C ASP A 6 -4.50 -8.48 14.10
N TYR A 7 -3.25 -8.12 13.76
CA TYR A 7 -2.86 -7.84 12.37
C TYR A 7 -2.82 -9.10 11.51
N ALA A 8 -2.25 -10.20 12.03
CA ALA A 8 -2.16 -11.47 11.32
C ALA A 8 -3.56 -12.06 11.04
N ASP A 9 -4.45 -12.06 12.04
CA ASP A 9 -5.81 -12.57 11.90
C ASP A 9 -6.63 -11.75 10.90
N MET A 10 -6.45 -10.43 10.87
CA MET A 10 -7.12 -9.57 9.88
C MET A 10 -6.65 -9.90 8.44
N VAL A 11 -5.37 -10.20 8.24
CA VAL A 11 -4.85 -10.58 6.92
C VAL A 11 -5.31 -11.99 6.52
N GLU A 12 -5.36 -12.94 7.45
CA GLU A 12 -5.67 -14.35 7.17
C GLU A 12 -7.17 -14.66 7.06
N HIS A 13 -8.02 -13.95 7.80
CA HIS A 13 -9.46 -14.25 7.91
C HIS A 13 -10.37 -13.21 7.24
N SER A 14 -9.80 -12.24 6.53
CA SER A 14 -10.56 -11.27 5.77
C SER A 14 -11.33 -11.93 4.61
N LEU A 15 -12.64 -11.68 4.54
CA LEU A 15 -13.49 -12.07 3.40
C LEU A 15 -13.18 -11.24 2.14
N VAL A 16 -12.30 -10.26 2.25
CA VAL A 16 -11.84 -9.40 1.16
C VAL A 16 -10.36 -9.68 0.88
N ASN A 17 -9.97 -9.55 -0.39
CA ASN A 17 -8.62 -9.91 -0.81
C ASN A 17 -7.63 -8.84 -0.35
N SER A 18 -6.95 -9.08 0.77
CA SER A 18 -6.00 -8.15 1.40
C SER A 18 -4.58 -8.37 0.91
N PHE A 19 -3.88 -7.28 0.55
CA PHE A 19 -2.49 -7.32 0.10
C PHE A 19 -1.72 -6.05 0.47
N ILE A 20 -0.38 -6.16 0.44
CA ILE A 20 0.51 -5.03 0.69
C ILE A 20 1.06 -4.49 -0.62
N VAL A 21 0.92 -3.19 -0.83
CA VAL A 21 1.62 -2.45 -1.88
C VAL A 21 2.82 -1.76 -1.27
N GLU A 22 4.02 -2.13 -1.69
CA GLU A 22 5.25 -1.53 -1.20
C GLU A 22 5.84 -0.53 -2.19
N TYR A 23 6.33 0.58 -1.66
CA TYR A 23 7.08 1.60 -2.36
C TYR A 23 8.52 1.54 -1.90
N ARG A 24 9.41 1.24 -2.84
CA ARG A 24 10.83 1.04 -2.57
C ARG A 24 11.70 1.91 -3.44
N GLU A 25 12.88 2.21 -2.93
CA GLU A 25 13.95 2.75 -3.75
C GLU A 25 14.35 1.74 -4.85
N PRO A 26 15.00 2.21 -5.94
CA PRO A 26 15.52 1.31 -6.96
C PRO A 26 16.43 0.24 -6.37
N SER A 27 16.35 -0.98 -6.92
CA SER A 27 17.25 -2.06 -6.52
C SER A 27 18.67 -1.76 -7.01
N LEU A 28 19.66 -1.98 -6.15
CA LEU A 28 21.07 -1.77 -6.45
C LEU A 28 21.79 -3.12 -6.30
N HIS A 29 22.58 -3.50 -7.29
CA HIS A 29 23.38 -4.74 -7.26
C HIS A 29 22.60 -6.03 -7.00
N GLY A 30 21.32 -6.07 -7.42
CA GLY A 30 20.44 -7.22 -7.20
C GLY A 30 19.76 -7.25 -5.83
N GLU A 31 20.10 -6.31 -4.94
CA GLU A 31 19.48 -6.18 -3.63
C GLU A 31 18.21 -5.33 -3.71
N ARG A 32 17.20 -5.72 -2.93
CA ARG A 32 15.93 -5.02 -2.84
C ARG A 32 16.16 -3.63 -2.22
N GLY A 33 15.68 -2.59 -2.90
CA GLY A 33 15.84 -1.22 -2.40
C GLY A 33 15.11 -0.97 -1.07
N LYS A 34 15.54 0.10 -0.38
CA LYS A 34 14.99 0.52 0.92
C LYS A 34 13.47 0.67 0.83
N LEU A 35 12.75 0.14 1.81
CA LEU A 35 11.31 0.37 1.96
C LEU A 35 11.10 1.82 2.42
N ILE A 36 10.39 2.60 1.60
CA ILE A 36 10.10 4.02 1.85
C ILE A 36 8.60 4.29 2.02
N GLY A 37 7.76 3.29 1.79
CA GLY A 37 6.36 3.31 2.17
C GLY A 37 5.67 1.98 1.87
N ALA A 38 4.53 1.74 2.50
CA ALA A 38 3.64 0.66 2.12
C ALA A 38 2.20 0.96 2.49
N CYS A 39 1.29 0.27 1.81
CA CYS A 39 -0.14 0.35 2.04
C CYS A 39 -0.70 -1.07 2.27
N LEU A 40 -1.42 -1.27 3.37
CA LEU A 40 -2.31 -2.41 3.50
C LEU A 40 -3.60 -2.08 2.75
N THR A 41 -3.89 -2.86 1.71
CA THR A 41 -4.98 -2.61 0.78
C THR A 41 -5.91 -3.81 0.72
N ASP A 42 -7.20 -3.56 0.93
CA ASP A 42 -8.25 -4.54 0.73
C ASP A 42 -8.93 -4.32 -0.61
N GLN A 43 -9.00 -5.36 -1.44
CA GLN A 43 -9.83 -5.32 -2.63
C GLN A 43 -11.24 -5.79 -2.32
N GLN A 44 -12.19 -4.88 -2.53
CA GLN A 44 -13.62 -5.07 -2.38
C GLN A 44 -14.29 -5.17 -3.75
N ALA A 45 -15.60 -5.41 -3.78
CA ALA A 45 -16.34 -5.59 -5.03
C ALA A 45 -16.37 -4.32 -5.91
N ASP A 46 -16.25 -3.15 -5.30
CA ASP A 46 -16.40 -1.83 -5.94
C ASP A 46 -15.17 -0.94 -5.79
N GLY A 47 -14.11 -1.38 -5.09
CA GLY A 47 -12.96 -0.52 -4.87
C GLY A 47 -11.77 -1.15 -4.18
N LEU A 48 -10.72 -0.35 -4.07
CA LEU A 48 -9.56 -0.63 -3.24
C LEU A 48 -9.66 0.21 -1.97
N SER A 49 -9.60 -0.41 -0.80
CA SER A 49 -9.56 0.29 0.48
C SER A 49 -8.14 0.33 1.02
N MET A 50 -7.56 1.52 1.10
CA MET A 50 -6.24 1.73 1.70
C MET A 50 -6.37 1.89 3.21
N ILE A 51 -6.54 0.78 3.94
CA ILE A 51 -6.83 0.78 5.38
C ILE A 51 -5.70 1.45 6.18
N TYR A 52 -4.45 1.07 5.87
CA TYR A 52 -3.27 1.65 6.49
C TYR A 52 -2.27 2.05 5.42
N SER A 53 -1.70 3.25 5.57
CA SER A 53 -0.65 3.75 4.70
C SER A 53 0.44 4.39 5.55
N PHE A 54 1.67 3.97 5.33
CA PHE A 54 2.86 4.59 5.94
C PHE A 54 3.87 4.92 4.85
N PHE A 55 4.58 6.01 5.04
CA PHE A 55 5.65 6.44 4.14
C PHE A 55 6.66 7.28 4.92
N ASP A 56 7.87 7.42 4.37
CA ASP A 56 8.94 8.27 4.89
C ASP A 56 8.66 9.74 4.48
N PRO A 57 8.15 10.62 5.37
CA PRO A 57 7.77 11.98 5.01
C PRO A 57 8.98 12.91 4.85
N ASP A 58 10.13 12.52 5.43
CA ASP A 58 11.36 13.31 5.48
C ASP A 58 12.33 12.91 4.36
N HIS A 59 11.85 12.21 3.34
CA HIS A 59 12.65 11.83 2.17
C HIS A 59 13.00 13.07 1.34
N GLY A 60 14.10 13.72 1.70
CA GLY A 60 14.47 15.07 1.22
C GLY A 60 14.67 15.20 -0.29
N GLU A 61 14.90 14.10 -1.01
CA GLU A 61 15.03 14.10 -2.47
C GLU A 61 13.70 13.89 -3.19
N ARG A 62 12.64 13.47 -2.48
CA ARG A 62 11.36 13.01 -3.06
C ARG A 62 10.16 13.59 -2.31
N PRO A 63 9.96 14.92 -2.37
CA PRO A 63 8.76 15.52 -1.80
C PRO A 63 7.50 14.98 -2.50
N GLY A 64 6.43 14.76 -1.74
CA GLY A 64 5.14 14.33 -2.29
C GLY A 64 4.92 12.83 -2.42
N LEU A 65 5.71 11.99 -1.72
CA LEU A 65 5.53 10.54 -1.71
C LEU A 65 4.09 10.12 -1.37
N GLY A 66 3.45 10.77 -0.38
CA GLY A 66 2.04 10.52 -0.07
C GLY A 66 1.09 10.78 -1.24
N THR A 67 1.31 11.85 -2.02
CA THR A 67 0.51 12.13 -3.22
C THR A 67 0.71 11.06 -4.29
N ILE A 68 1.95 10.62 -4.49
CA ILE A 68 2.25 9.53 -5.43
C ILE A 68 1.52 8.25 -5.04
N ILE A 69 1.53 7.89 -3.76
CA ILE A 69 0.85 6.70 -3.23
C ILE A 69 -0.64 6.74 -3.55
N ILE A 70 -1.32 7.87 -3.31
CA ILE A 70 -2.76 8.01 -3.60
C ILE A 70 -3.03 7.91 -5.10
N MET A 71 -2.21 8.58 -5.92
CA MET A 71 -2.37 8.55 -7.38
C MET A 71 -2.13 7.14 -7.95
N ASP A 72 -1.17 6.38 -7.41
CA ASP A 72 -0.91 5.01 -7.81
C ASP A 72 -2.13 4.11 -7.52
N HIS A 73 -2.74 4.23 -6.35
CA HIS A 73 -3.93 3.46 -6.00
C HIS A 73 -5.17 3.83 -6.84
N ILE A 74 -5.36 5.11 -7.20
CA ILE A 74 -6.38 5.53 -8.19
C ILE A 74 -6.16 4.82 -9.53
N LEU A 75 -4.91 4.76 -10.00
CA LEU A 75 -4.58 4.10 -11.27
C LEU A 75 -4.77 2.58 -11.19
N ARG A 76 -4.45 1.95 -10.06
CA ARG A 76 -4.69 0.51 -9.82
C ARG A 76 -6.17 0.18 -9.83
N ALA A 77 -7.00 0.95 -9.11
CA ALA A 77 -8.45 0.77 -9.10
C ALA A 77 -9.03 0.89 -10.52
N ARG A 78 -8.62 1.93 -11.25
CA ARG A 78 -9.02 2.12 -12.66
C ARG A 78 -8.57 0.96 -13.55
N ALA A 79 -7.35 0.46 -13.41
CA ALA A 79 -6.83 -0.65 -14.19
C ALA A 79 -7.57 -1.97 -13.90
N ALA A 80 -8.03 -2.14 -12.66
CA ALA A 80 -8.86 -3.27 -12.23
C ALA A 80 -10.36 -3.10 -12.61
N GLY A 81 -10.75 -1.98 -13.23
CA GLY A 81 -12.15 -1.70 -13.56
C GLY A 81 -13.03 -1.39 -12.34
N LEU A 82 -12.41 -1.01 -11.21
CA LEU A 82 -13.11 -0.68 -9.97
C LEU A 82 -13.49 0.81 -9.96
N PRO A 83 -14.72 1.16 -9.55
CA PRO A 83 -15.20 2.54 -9.55
C PRO A 83 -14.63 3.41 -8.41
N TYR A 84 -14.11 2.83 -7.33
CA TYR A 84 -13.71 3.57 -6.13
C TYR A 84 -12.30 3.22 -5.61
N VAL A 85 -11.74 4.16 -4.85
CA VAL A 85 -10.54 4.06 -4.02
C VAL A 85 -10.65 5.01 -2.83
#